data_AF-A0A645HWR8-F1
#
_entry.id   AF-A0A645HWR8-F1
#
_cell.length_a   1.000
_cell.length_b   1.000
_cell.length_c   1.000
_cell.angle_alpha   90.00
_cell.angle_beta   90.00
_cell.angle_gamma   90.00
#
_symmetry.space_group_name_H-M   'P 1'
#
loop_
_entity.id
_entity.type
_entity.pdbx_description
1 polymer ?
#
loop_
_entity_poly.entity_id
_entity_poly.type
_entity_poly.pdbx_seq_one_letter_code
_entity_poly.pdbx_strand_id
1 'polypeptide(L)' 'MISTDAGVVNRDGNARDAFDKLISSSANYIVVLNDDNTVAGLITKTSMAKAMGEALWGELVS' A
#
# COMPACT_ATOMS: atom_id res chain seq x y z
N MET A 1 -21.42 -7.93 -4.44
CA MET A 1 -20.62 -7.55 -5.64
C MET A 1 -19.16 -7.75 -5.31
N ILE A 2 -18.39 -8.33 -6.21
CA ILE A 2 -16.93 -8.44 -6.11
C ILE A 2 -16.36 -7.46 -7.14
N SER A 3 -15.45 -6.57 -6.72
CA SER A 3 -14.75 -5.62 -7.59
C SER A 3 -13.30 -6.08 -7.78
N THR A 4 -12.77 -5.86 -8.97
CA THR A 4 -11.37 -6.16 -9.35
C THR A 4 -10.54 -4.88 -9.54
N ASP A 5 -11.03 -3.75 -9.02
CA ASP A 5 -10.41 -2.44 -9.23
C ASP A 5 -9.24 -2.18 -8.27
N ALA A 6 -9.14 -2.98 -7.20
CA ALA A 6 -8.04 -2.88 -6.25
C ALA A 6 -6.73 -3.36 -6.91
N GLY A 7 -5.75 -2.46 -6.98
CA GLY A 7 -4.42 -2.79 -7.44
C GLY A 7 -3.74 -3.84 -6.55
N VAL A 8 -2.81 -4.57 -7.13
CA VAL A 8 -2.06 -5.64 -6.45
C VAL A 8 -0.55 -5.40 -6.57
N VAL A 9 0.19 -5.62 -5.49
CA VAL A 9 1.67 -5.60 -5.47
C VAL A 9 2.21 -6.83 -4.74
N ASN A 10 3.43 -7.23 -5.06
CA ASN A 10 4.14 -8.25 -4.29
C ASN A 10 4.76 -7.61 -3.03
N ARG A 11 4.79 -8.34 -1.92
CA ARG A 11 5.30 -7.89 -0.61
C ARG A 11 6.77 -7.47 -0.64
N ASP A 12 7.56 -8.07 -1.52
CA ASP A 12 9.00 -7.82 -1.68
C ASP A 12 9.26 -6.82 -2.83
N GLY A 13 8.18 -6.23 -3.37
CA GLY A 13 8.22 -5.21 -4.42
C GLY A 13 8.63 -3.83 -3.92
N ASN A 14 8.88 -2.92 -4.88
CA ASN A 14 9.32 -1.56 -4.56
C ASN A 14 8.19 -0.76 -3.86
N ALA A 15 8.51 -0.17 -2.71
CA ALA A 15 7.55 0.63 -1.94
C ALA A 15 7.04 1.86 -2.71
N ARG A 16 7.86 2.45 -3.59
CA ARG A 16 7.45 3.55 -4.47
C ARG A 16 6.41 3.09 -5.49
N ASP A 17 6.58 1.91 -6.08
CA ASP A 17 5.60 1.36 -7.02
C ASP A 17 4.27 1.07 -6.31
N ALA A 18 4.33 0.59 -5.07
CA ALA A 18 3.15 0.41 -4.23
C ALA A 18 2.46 1.75 -3.92
N PHE A 19 3.22 2.81 -3.64
CA PHE A 19 2.70 4.16 -3.44
C PHE A 19 2.03 4.71 -4.70
N ASP A 20 2.75 4.68 -5.84
CA ASP A 20 2.26 5.18 -7.12
C ASP A 20 0.97 4.45 -7.54
N LYS A 21 0.92 3.13 -7.34
CA LYS A 21 -0.27 2.31 -7.62
C LYS A 21 -1.44 2.61 -6.68
N LEU A 22 -1.17 2.88 -5.40
CA LEU A 22 -2.19 3.24 -4.42
C LEU A 22 -2.83 4.60 -4.73
N ILE A 23 -2.03 5.60 -5.12
CA ILE A 23 -2.55 6.95 -5.44
C ILE A 23 -3.30 6.98 -6.78
N SER A 24 -2.89 6.17 -7.76
CA SER A 24 -3.58 6.06 -9.06
C SER A 24 -4.84 5.19 -9.00
N SER A 25 -4.99 4.37 -7.95
CA SER A 25 -6.13 3.48 -7.77
C SER A 25 -7.41 4.24 -7.41
N SER A 26 -8.52 3.84 -8.04
CA SER A 26 -9.87 4.25 -7.64
C SER A 26 -10.25 3.69 -6.27
N ALA A 27 -9.70 2.52 -5.90
CA ALA A 27 -9.85 1.96 -4.57
C ALA A 27 -8.99 2.71 -3.53
N ASN A 28 -9.45 2.75 -2.29
CA ASN A 28 -8.70 3.36 -1.17
C ASN A 28 -7.62 2.44 -0.57
N TYR A 29 -7.41 1.29 -1.20
CA TYR A 29 -6.43 0.29 -0.79
C TYR A 29 -5.87 -0.45 -2.01
N ILE A 30 -4.73 -1.11 -1.79
CA ILE A 30 -4.18 -2.14 -2.67
C ILE A 30 -3.90 -3.41 -1.88
N VAL A 31 -3.94 -4.55 -2.56
CA VAL A 31 -3.66 -5.87 -1.97
C VAL A 31 -2.18 -6.19 -2.11
N VAL A 32 -1.59 -6.66 -1.03
CA VAL A 32 -0.20 -7.15 -1.01
C VAL A 32 -0.24 -8.68 -1.06
N LEU A 33 0.50 -9.26 -2.00
CA LEU A 33 0.64 -10.71 -2.13
C LEU A 33 2.01 -11.21 -1.69
N ASN A 34 2.04 -12.44 -1.20
CA ASN A 34 3.27 -13.23 -1.10
C ASN A 34 3.68 -13.75 -2.49
N ASP A 35 4.88 -14.33 -2.58
CA ASP A 35 5.40 -14.93 -3.82
C ASP A 35 4.55 -16.09 -4.35
N ASP A 36 3.84 -16.80 -3.47
CA ASP A 36 2.91 -17.88 -3.82
C ASP A 36 1.51 -17.38 -4.24
N ASN A 37 1.35 -16.07 -4.46
CA ASN A 37 0.11 -15.37 -4.76
C ASN A 37 -0.97 -15.42 -3.67
N THR A 38 -0.63 -15.83 -2.43
CA THR A 38 -1.54 -15.68 -1.29
C THR A 38 -1.54 -14.24 -0.77
N VAL A 39 -2.62 -13.81 -0.11
CA VAL A 39 -2.73 -12.46 0.44
C VAL A 39 -1.82 -12.32 1.67
N ALA A 40 -0.89 -11.38 1.60
CA ALA A 40 -0.01 -10.98 2.70
C ALA A 40 -0.62 -9.86 3.55
N GLY A 41 -1.40 -8.96 2.94
CA GLY A 41 -2.02 -7.85 3.65
C GLY A 41 -2.60 -6.78 2.73
N LEU A 42 -2.86 -5.60 3.30
CA LEU A 42 -3.39 -4.43 2.62
C LEU A 42 -2.51 -3.20 2.88
N ILE A 43 -2.43 -2.32 1.90
CA ILE A 43 -1.93 -0.96 2.08
C ILE A 43 -3.10 -0.02 1.80
N THR A 44 -3.37 0.92 2.72
CA THR A 44 -4.48 1.89 2.59
C THR A 44 -3.95 3.31 2.42
N LYS A 45 -4.73 4.17 1.74
CA LYS A 45 -4.39 5.60 1.60
C LYS A 45 -4.18 6.26 2.97
N THR A 46 -5.00 5.92 3.96
CA THR A 46 -4.91 6.47 5.32
C THR A 46 -3.66 6.01 6.06
N SER A 47 -3.34 4.72 6.05
CA SER A 47 -2.14 4.20 6.71
C SER A 47 -0.87 4.77 6.07
N MET A 48 -0.85 4.93 4.75
CA MET A 48 0.27 5.53 4.03
C MET A 48 0.40 7.04 4.35
N ALA A 49 -0.70 7.79 4.36
CA ALA A 49 -0.68 9.20 4.75
C ALA A 49 -0.16 9.40 6.18
N LYS A 50 -0.55 8.53 7.12
CA LYS A 50 -0.03 8.53 8.50
C LYS A 50 1.48 8.29 8.52
N ALA A 51 1.98 7.25 7.83
CA ALA A 51 3.41 6.95 7.77
C ALA A 51 4.23 8.08 7.13
N MET A 52 3.72 8.73 6.07
CA MET A 52 4.35 9.90 5.48
C MET A 52 4.36 11.10 6.43
N GLY A 53 3.26 11.30 7.18
CA GLY A 53 3.16 12.29 8.24
C GLY A 53 4.18 12.05 9.36
N GLU A 54 4.38 10.82 9.79
CA GLU A 54 5.40 10.51 10.80
C GLU A 54 6.82 10.76 10.26
N ALA A 55 7.07 10.41 8.98
CA ALA A 55 8.38 10.58 8.35
C ALA A 55 8.78 12.05 8.14
N LEU A 56 7.88 12.86 7.60
CA LEU A 56 8.15 14.27 7.27
C LEU A 56 8.26 15.15 8.54
N TRP A 57 7.63 14.74 9.65
CA TRP A 57 7.65 15.46 10.92
C TRP A 57 8.74 14.93 11.88
N GLY A 58 9.44 13.86 11.50
CA GLY A 58 10.54 13.29 12.27
C GLY A 58 10.12 12.44 13.47
N GLU A 59 8.86 11.99 13.53
CA GLU A 59 8.34 11.15 14.62
C GLU A 59 8.82 9.68 14.51
N LEU A 60 9.49 9.30 13.42
CA LEU A 60 10.08 7.97 13.21
C LEU A 60 11.41 7.73 13.94
N VAL A 61 12.00 8.75 14.59
CA VAL A 61 13.23 8.61 15.38
C VAL A 61 12.96 8.94 16.84
N SER A 62 12.64 7.89 17.62
CA SER A 62 12.82 7.87 19.07
C SER A 62 13.58 6.62 19.49
#